data_AF-A0A832CD55-F1
#
_entry.id   AF-A0A832CD55-F1
#
_cell.length_a   1.000
_cell.length_b   1.000
_cell.length_c   1.000
_cell.angle_alpha   90.00
_cell.angle_beta   90.00
_cell.angle_gamma   90.00
#
_symmetry.space_group_name_H-M   'P 1'
#
loop_
_entity.id
_entity.type
_entity.pdbx_description
1 polymer ?
#
loop_
_entity_poly.entity_id
_entity_poly.type
_entity_poly.pdbx_seq_one_letter_code
_entity_poly.pdbx_strand_id
1 'polypeptide(L)'
;FIGAYQAYLFNRLLSRRIEEGLSFVYAVPGDIVGFFSDRKTHEPSGVLLVNSAVVDKVNRWISEGHAALLLPIFGYNSQLPSGKPGELARELLREEGLDLAAFRLKSMPEASSGGTYRLAALKPLEVSYAAEGSTVRLVFTLRKGMYATTLLRDIVKPEDPPAQGF
;
A
#
# COMPACT_ATOMS: atom_id res chain seq x y z
N PHE A 1 -9.59 16.94 -1.49
CA PHE A 1 -8.73 17.18 -0.32
C PHE A 1 -8.52 15.92 0.53
N ILE A 2 -9.56 15.24 1.04
CA ILE A 2 -9.39 14.06 1.92
C ILE A 2 -8.56 12.92 1.29
N GLY A 3 -8.82 12.59 0.02
CA GLY A 3 -8.08 11.52 -0.67
C GLY A 3 -6.59 11.81 -0.83
N ALA A 4 -6.21 13.07 -1.05
CA ALA A 4 -4.81 13.47 -1.13
C ALA A 4 -4.10 13.31 0.22
N TYR A 5 -4.78 13.71 1.31
CA TYR A 5 -4.25 13.54 2.65
C TYR A 5 -4.14 12.06 3.06
N GLN A 6 -5.14 11.24 2.72
CA GLN A 6 -5.09 9.79 2.89
C GLN A 6 -3.92 9.15 2.12
N ALA A 7 -3.66 9.59 0.89
CA ALA A 7 -2.51 9.13 0.10
C ALA A 7 -1.17 9.53 0.74
N TYR A 8 -1.08 10.76 1.27
CA TYR A 8 0.08 11.23 2.03
C TYR A 8 0.33 10.36 3.28
N LEU A 9 -0.71 10.09 4.09
CA LEU A 9 -0.58 9.25 5.28
C LEU A 9 -0.19 7.81 4.93
N PHE A 10 -0.77 7.24 3.86
CA PHE A 10 -0.38 5.93 3.36
C PHE A 10 1.11 5.87 2.98
N ASN A 11 1.59 6.87 2.23
CA ASN A 11 3.00 6.93 1.81
C ASN A 11 3.94 7.09 3.02
N ARG A 12 3.56 7.89 4.03
CA ARG A 12 4.33 8.02 5.28
C ARG A 12 4.37 6.70 6.06
N LEU A 13 3.24 6.01 6.18
CA LEU A 13 3.18 4.71 6.86
C LEU A 13 4.05 3.66 6.17
N LEU A 14 3.96 3.58 4.84
CA LEU A 14 4.78 2.67 4.04
C LEU A 14 6.27 2.96 4.21
N SER A 15 6.66 4.24 4.19
CA SER A 15 8.06 4.67 4.36
C SER A 15 8.59 4.26 5.73
N ARG A 16 7.85 4.55 6.81
CA ARG A 16 8.20 4.15 8.18
C ARG A 16 8.35 2.66 8.35
N ARG A 17 7.43 1.90 7.77
CA ARG A 17 7.49 0.44 7.79
C ARG A 17 8.84 -0.04 7.25
N ILE A 18 9.29 0.52 6.13
CA ILE A 18 10.56 0.18 5.50
C ILE A 18 11.75 0.64 6.38
N GLU A 19 11.69 1.86 6.91
CA GLU A 19 12.73 2.41 7.82
C GLU A 19 12.91 1.57 9.09
N GLU A 20 11.83 1.01 9.62
CA GLU A 20 11.82 0.12 10.79
C GLU A 20 12.20 -1.34 10.45
N GLY A 21 12.62 -1.60 9.21
CA GLY A 21 13.09 -2.91 8.76
C GLY A 21 11.99 -3.94 8.51
N LEU A 22 10.72 -3.54 8.53
CA LEU A 22 9.61 -4.44 8.19
C LEU A 22 9.46 -4.55 6.66
N SER A 23 9.25 -5.77 6.17
CA SER A 23 9.07 -6.01 4.74
C SER A 23 7.81 -5.31 4.21
N PHE A 24 7.92 -4.59 3.09
CA PHE A 24 6.76 -4.05 2.36
C PHE A 24 6.12 -5.07 1.39
N VAL A 25 6.68 -6.28 1.32
CA VAL A 25 6.20 -7.39 0.47
C VAL A 25 5.57 -8.48 1.31
N TYR A 26 6.29 -8.94 2.34
CA TYR A 26 5.88 -10.05 3.21
C TYR A 26 5.23 -9.53 4.50
N ALA A 27 4.31 -10.31 5.03
CA ALA A 27 3.60 -10.01 6.26
C ALA A 27 4.39 -10.45 7.49
N VAL A 28 4.23 -9.70 8.57
CA VAL A 28 4.60 -10.07 9.94
C VAL A 28 3.34 -10.22 10.80
N PRO A 29 3.39 -10.87 11.98
CA PRO A 29 2.24 -10.93 12.87
C PRO A 29 1.70 -9.52 13.18
N GLY A 30 0.39 -9.37 13.03
CA GLY A 30 -0.33 -8.11 13.19
C GLY A 30 -0.64 -7.36 11.90
N ASP A 31 -0.05 -7.76 10.77
CA ASP A 31 -0.40 -7.20 9.46
C ASP A 31 -1.80 -7.58 8.99
N ILE A 32 -2.32 -6.80 8.04
CA ILE A 32 -3.53 -7.11 7.30
C ILE A 32 -3.13 -7.56 5.90
N VAL A 33 -3.66 -8.70 5.46
CA VAL A 33 -3.41 -9.24 4.11
C VAL A 33 -4.73 -9.41 3.36
N GLY A 34 -4.70 -9.14 2.06
CA GLY A 34 -5.82 -9.36 1.15
C GLY A 34 -5.65 -10.63 0.35
N PHE A 35 -6.73 -11.40 0.14
CA PHE A 35 -6.72 -12.60 -0.70
C PHE A 35 -7.35 -12.33 -2.07
N PHE A 36 -6.80 -12.94 -3.12
CA PHE A 36 -7.36 -12.83 -4.46
C PHE A 36 -8.10 -14.13 -4.81
N SER A 37 -9.44 -14.07 -4.92
CA SER A 37 -10.24 -15.23 -5.38
C SER A 37 -10.07 -15.51 -6.87
N ASP A 38 -9.84 -14.47 -7.67
CA ASP A 38 -9.46 -14.58 -9.08
C ASP A 38 -8.20 -13.75 -9.28
N ARG A 39 -7.16 -14.40 -9.82
CA ARG A 39 -5.94 -13.70 -10.19
C ARG A 39 -6.21 -12.59 -11.19
N LYS A 40 -7.24 -12.68 -12.04
CA LYS A 40 -7.48 -11.69 -13.10
C LYS A 40 -8.08 -10.37 -12.59
N THR A 41 -9.00 -10.43 -11.63
CA THR A 41 -9.63 -9.22 -11.07
C THR A 41 -8.67 -8.44 -10.20
N HIS A 42 -7.68 -9.11 -9.61
CA HIS A 42 -6.56 -8.49 -8.89
C HIS A 42 -6.99 -7.56 -7.72
N GLU A 43 -8.25 -7.64 -7.30
CA GLU A 43 -8.83 -6.97 -6.13
C GLU A 43 -9.02 -8.00 -5.01
N PRO A 44 -8.69 -7.66 -3.75
CA PRO A 44 -8.90 -8.58 -2.65
C PRO A 44 -10.38 -8.91 -2.46
N SER A 45 -10.74 -10.20 -2.44
CA SER A 45 -12.09 -10.67 -2.12
C SER A 45 -12.38 -10.68 -0.62
N GLY A 46 -11.37 -10.45 0.20
CA GLY A 46 -11.45 -10.39 1.66
C GLY A 46 -10.09 -10.07 2.28
N VAL A 47 -10.10 -9.79 3.58
CA VAL A 47 -8.90 -9.48 4.37
C VAL A 47 -8.74 -10.41 5.56
N LEU A 48 -7.51 -10.61 6.01
CA LEU A 48 -7.16 -11.36 7.23
C LEU A 48 -6.15 -10.57 8.06
N LEU A 49 -6.40 -10.47 9.36
CA LEU A 49 -5.41 -10.05 10.34
C LEU A 49 -4.48 -11.23 10.65
N VAL A 50 -3.20 -11.09 10.31
CA VAL A 50 -2.18 -12.13 10.44
C VAL A 50 -1.79 -12.28 11.91
N ASN A 51 -1.68 -13.52 12.37
CA ASN A 51 -1.10 -13.85 13.67
C ASN A 51 0.10 -14.79 13.50
N SER A 52 0.83 -15.06 14.58
CA SER A 52 2.04 -15.88 14.55
C SER A 52 1.79 -17.32 14.11
N ALA A 53 0.58 -17.86 14.26
CA ALA A 53 0.26 -19.24 13.86
C ALA A 53 0.06 -19.39 12.34
N VAL A 54 -0.24 -18.31 11.62
CA VAL A 54 -0.58 -18.36 10.19
C VAL A 54 0.40 -17.61 9.29
N VAL A 55 1.34 -16.85 9.86
CA VAL A 55 2.24 -15.95 9.10
C VAL A 55 3.03 -16.67 8.01
N ASP A 56 3.57 -17.86 8.28
CA ASP A 56 4.36 -18.62 7.29
C ASP A 56 3.49 -19.09 6.11
N LYS A 57 2.27 -19.54 6.41
CA LYS A 57 1.29 -19.94 5.39
C LYS A 57 0.86 -18.75 4.53
N VAL A 58 0.62 -17.61 5.17
CA VAL A 58 0.27 -16.35 4.49
C VAL A 58 1.41 -15.89 3.59
N ASN A 59 2.64 -15.93 4.06
CA ASN A 59 3.80 -15.53 3.26
C ASN A 59 4.03 -16.47 2.07
N ARG A 60 3.73 -17.77 2.21
CA ARG A 60 3.69 -18.69 1.06
C ARG A 60 2.67 -18.24 0.02
N TRP A 61 1.44 -17.93 0.43
CA TRP A 61 0.43 -17.42 -0.49
C TRP A 61 0.79 -16.08 -1.13
N ILE A 62 1.49 -15.20 -0.42
CA ILE A 62 2.02 -13.95 -1.00
C ILE A 62 3.04 -14.27 -2.09
N SER A 63 3.98 -15.19 -1.83
CA SER A 63 5.00 -15.60 -2.81
C SER A 63 4.38 -16.23 -4.07
N GLU A 64 3.30 -17.00 -3.89
CA GLU A 64 2.53 -17.62 -4.96
C GLU A 64 1.55 -16.64 -5.62
N GLY A 65 1.42 -15.40 -5.13
CA GLY A 65 0.51 -14.38 -5.68
C GLY A 65 -0.98 -14.64 -5.41
N HIS A 66 -1.32 -15.43 -4.39
CA HIS A 66 -2.68 -15.65 -3.90
C HIS A 66 -3.09 -14.66 -2.80
N ALA A 67 -2.12 -13.98 -2.20
CA ALA A 67 -2.35 -12.93 -1.21
C ALA A 67 -1.41 -11.75 -1.43
N ALA A 68 -1.68 -10.63 -0.78
CA ALA A 68 -0.76 -9.50 -0.72
C ALA A 68 -0.92 -8.71 0.58
N LEU A 69 0.21 -8.13 1.03
CA LEU A 69 0.22 -7.20 2.15
C LEU A 69 -0.59 -5.93 1.82
N LEU A 70 -1.44 -5.55 2.76
CA LEU A 70 -2.26 -4.36 2.68
C LEU A 70 -1.87 -3.38 3.80
N LEU A 71 -1.85 -2.09 3.45
CA LEU A 71 -1.80 -1.01 4.44
C LEU A 71 -3.14 -0.25 4.42
N PRO A 72 -3.57 0.31 5.57
CA PRO A 72 -4.80 1.06 5.64
C PRO A 72 -4.69 2.37 4.84
N ILE A 73 -5.74 2.65 4.10
CA ILE A 73 -6.12 4.02 3.73
C ILE A 73 -7.05 4.50 4.84
N PHE A 74 -6.51 5.30 5.76
CA PHE A 74 -7.20 5.67 6.99
C PHE A 74 -8.55 6.36 6.73
N GLY A 75 -9.55 5.98 7.50
CA GLY A 75 -10.88 6.55 7.49
C GLY A 75 -11.64 6.12 8.75
N TYR A 76 -12.87 6.61 8.90
CA TYR A 76 -13.60 6.50 10.17
C TYR A 76 -13.98 5.07 10.56
N ASN A 77 -13.91 4.12 9.64
CA ASN A 77 -14.18 2.70 9.87
C ASN A 77 -12.95 1.82 9.58
N SER A 78 -11.75 2.42 9.57
CA SER A 78 -10.52 1.66 9.32
C SER A 78 -10.21 0.72 10.46
N GLN A 79 -9.99 -0.55 10.14
CA GLN A 79 -9.37 -1.48 11.05
C GLN A 79 -7.84 -1.34 10.94
N LEU A 80 -7.22 -0.97 12.06
CA LEU A 80 -5.76 -0.84 12.13
C LEU A 80 -5.10 -2.21 12.28
N PRO A 81 -3.89 -2.40 11.73
CA PRO A 81 -3.04 -3.53 12.08
C PRO A 81 -2.81 -3.62 13.60
N SER A 82 -2.35 -4.78 14.06
CA SER A 82 -1.96 -5.01 15.47
C SER A 82 -0.44 -5.20 15.60
N GLY A 83 0.05 -5.40 16.82
CA GLY A 83 1.49 -5.51 17.10
C GLY A 83 2.30 -4.32 16.58
N LYS A 84 3.54 -4.58 16.18
CA LYS A 84 4.46 -3.56 15.65
C LYS A 84 3.90 -2.81 14.43
N PRO A 85 3.30 -3.46 13.39
CA PRO A 85 2.63 -2.72 12.31
C PRO A 85 1.55 -1.75 12.80
N GLY A 86 0.78 -2.17 13.81
CA GLY A 86 -0.25 -1.35 14.43
C GLY A 86 0.29 -0.19 15.25
N GLU A 87 1.42 -0.39 15.94
CA GLU A 87 2.14 0.67 16.66
C GLU A 87 2.57 1.78 15.70
N LEU A 88 3.19 1.44 14.57
CA LEU A 88 3.60 2.41 13.54
C LEU A 88 2.41 3.23 13.02
N ALA A 89 1.27 2.56 12.76
CA ALA A 89 0.06 3.24 12.31
C ALA A 89 -0.50 4.20 13.37
N ARG A 90 -0.55 3.77 14.64
CA ARG A 90 -1.04 4.62 15.75
C ARG A 90 -0.09 5.78 16.05
N GLU A 91 1.21 5.56 15.97
CA GLU A 91 2.23 6.61 16.12
C GLU A 91 2.06 7.69 15.07
N LEU A 92 1.92 7.29 13.79
CA LEU A 92 1.66 8.23 12.71
C LEU A 92 0.38 9.05 12.93
N LEU A 93 -0.72 8.41 13.33
CA LEU A 93 -1.97 9.12 13.63
C LEU A 93 -1.80 10.10 14.81
N ARG A 94 -1.08 9.71 15.88
CA ARG A 94 -0.81 10.59 17.03
C ARG A 94 0.02 11.81 16.64
N GLU A 95 1.06 11.64 15.83
CA GLU A 95 1.90 12.76 15.36
C GLU A 95 1.13 13.75 14.50
N GLU A 96 0.21 13.25 13.68
CA GLU A 96 -0.66 14.08 12.86
C GLU A 96 -1.84 14.66 13.68
N GLY A 97 -1.95 14.32 14.97
CA GLY A 97 -3.03 14.77 15.85
C GLY A 97 -4.41 14.26 15.44
N LEU A 98 -4.46 13.09 14.79
CA LEU A 98 -5.68 12.55 14.18
C LEU A 98 -6.33 11.44 15.02
N ASP A 99 -7.65 11.56 15.19
CA ASP A 99 -8.54 10.44 15.45
C ASP A 99 -9.16 9.96 14.12
N LEU A 100 -9.36 8.66 13.95
CA LEU A 100 -10.09 8.11 12.79
C LEU A 100 -11.49 8.73 12.65
N ALA A 101 -12.14 9.12 13.74
CA ALA A 101 -13.42 9.82 13.71
C ALA A 101 -13.36 11.14 12.91
N ALA A 102 -12.18 11.78 12.78
CA ALA A 102 -11.99 13.00 12.00
C ALA A 102 -12.28 12.81 10.50
N PHE A 103 -12.20 11.58 9.99
CA PHE A 103 -12.57 11.26 8.60
C PHE A 103 -14.08 11.21 8.37
N ARG A 104 -14.90 11.39 9.42
CA ARG A 104 -16.36 11.51 9.35
C ARG A 104 -16.78 12.97 9.49
N LEU A 105 -16.95 13.63 8.35
CA LEU A 105 -17.28 15.05 8.25
C LEU A 105 -18.80 15.24 8.39
N LYS A 106 -19.25 15.67 9.57
CA LYS A 106 -20.68 15.92 9.83
C LYS A 106 -21.28 17.02 8.96
N SER A 107 -20.50 18.05 8.62
CA SER A 107 -20.92 19.18 7.79
C SER A 107 -20.97 18.84 6.30
N MET A 108 -20.25 17.81 5.87
CA MET A 108 -20.18 17.38 4.46
C MET A 108 -20.09 15.84 4.39
N PRO A 109 -21.20 15.12 4.64
CA PRO A 109 -21.20 13.66 4.73
C PRO A 109 -20.65 12.97 3.47
N GLU A 110 -20.87 13.54 2.29
CA GLU A 110 -20.38 13.06 0.99
C GLU A 110 -18.85 13.11 0.85
N ALA A 111 -18.18 13.94 1.65
CA ALA A 111 -16.73 14.01 1.72
C ALA A 111 -16.14 13.11 2.84
N SER A 112 -16.98 12.44 3.62
CA SER A 112 -16.52 11.48 4.63
C SER A 112 -15.92 10.24 3.98
N SER A 113 -14.89 9.68 4.59
CA SER A 113 -14.25 8.46 4.09
C SER A 113 -14.23 7.38 5.17
N GLY A 114 -14.87 6.25 4.89
CA GLY A 114 -14.83 5.07 5.78
C GLY A 114 -13.43 4.43 5.86
N GLY A 115 -12.55 4.80 4.93
CA GLY A 115 -11.25 4.16 4.75
C GLY A 115 -11.38 2.88 3.94
N THR A 116 -10.23 2.35 3.56
CA THR A 116 -10.11 1.12 2.77
C THR A 116 -8.71 0.56 2.96
N TYR A 117 -8.30 -0.36 2.11
CA TYR A 117 -6.95 -0.89 2.06
C TYR A 117 -6.30 -0.64 0.70
N ARG A 118 -4.98 -0.56 0.70
CA ARG A 118 -4.19 -0.50 -0.53
C ARG A 118 -2.99 -1.44 -0.41
N LEU A 119 -2.61 -2.03 -1.54
CA LEU A 119 -1.44 -2.89 -1.65
C LEU A 119 -0.19 -2.12 -1.22
N ALA A 120 0.60 -2.71 -0.34
CA ALA A 120 1.85 -2.13 0.15
C ALA A 120 2.92 -2.07 -0.96
N ALA A 121 2.99 -3.12 -1.77
CA ALA A 121 3.91 -3.24 -2.89
C ALA A 121 3.20 -3.09 -4.24
N LEU A 122 3.82 -2.33 -5.14
CA LEU A 122 3.51 -2.33 -6.56
C LEU A 122 4.30 -3.46 -7.23
N LYS A 123 3.60 -4.42 -7.84
CA LYS A 123 4.21 -5.47 -8.66
C LYS A 123 3.63 -5.38 -10.08
N PRO A 124 4.41 -4.91 -11.07
CA PRO A 124 3.94 -4.85 -12.44
C PRO A 124 3.77 -6.27 -13.01
N LEU A 125 2.82 -6.40 -13.92
CA LEU A 125 2.56 -7.63 -14.67
C LEU A 125 3.14 -7.50 -16.09
N GLU A 126 3.45 -8.63 -16.73
CA GLU A 126 3.84 -8.67 -18.15
C GLU A 126 5.00 -7.71 -18.51
N VAL A 127 6.02 -7.66 -17.65
CA VAL A 127 7.14 -6.75 -17.81
C VAL A 127 8.05 -7.22 -18.93
N SER A 128 8.31 -6.34 -19.89
CA SER A 128 9.35 -6.50 -20.90
C SER A 128 10.09 -5.20 -21.13
N TYR A 129 11.35 -5.29 -21.56
CA TYR A 129 12.17 -4.13 -21.86
C TYR A 129 13.05 -4.37 -23.09
N ALA A 130 13.36 -3.28 -23.79
CA ALA A 130 14.35 -3.25 -24.85
C ALA A 130 15.23 -1.99 -24.67
N ALA A 131 16.53 -2.13 -24.86
CA ALA A 131 17.48 -1.03 -24.74
C ALA A 131 18.22 -0.84 -26.07
N GLU A 132 18.25 0.40 -26.55
CA GLU A 132 18.95 0.81 -27.76
C GLU A 132 19.73 2.10 -27.47
N GLY A 133 21.06 1.97 -27.34
CA GLY A 133 21.92 3.07 -26.94
C GLY A 133 21.54 3.62 -25.56
N SER A 134 21.17 4.90 -25.51
CA SER A 134 20.73 5.60 -24.30
C SER A 134 19.20 5.56 -24.08
N THR A 135 18.46 4.84 -24.91
CA THR A 135 17.00 4.76 -24.84
C THR A 135 16.56 3.40 -24.32
N VAL A 136 15.65 3.39 -23.35
CA VAL A 136 15.03 2.17 -22.81
C VAL A 136 13.52 2.23 -23.04
N ARG A 137 12.97 1.22 -23.72
CA ARG A 137 11.54 1.00 -23.85
C ARG A 137 11.10 -0.01 -22.81
N LEU A 138 10.18 0.38 -21.92
CA LEU A 138 9.55 -0.48 -20.92
C LEU A 138 8.07 -0.72 -21.29
N VAL A 139 7.63 -1.96 -21.21
CA VAL A 139 6.22 -2.34 -21.39
C VAL A 139 5.81 -3.19 -20.18
N PHE A 140 4.72 -2.80 -19.52
CA PHE A 140 4.20 -3.49 -18.35
C PHE A 140 2.72 -3.13 -18.14
N THR A 141 2.01 -4.01 -17.42
CA THR A 141 0.62 -3.82 -17.02
C THR A 141 0.56 -3.51 -15.52
N LEU A 142 -0.20 -2.46 -15.15
CA LEU A 142 -0.44 -2.08 -13.76
C LEU A 142 -1.89 -2.33 -13.35
N ARG A 143 -2.10 -2.63 -12.07
CA ARG A 143 -3.44 -2.73 -11.50
C ARG A 143 -4.08 -1.34 -11.39
N LYS A 144 -5.41 -1.29 -11.37
CA LYS A 144 -6.16 -0.05 -11.14
C LYS A 144 -5.66 0.64 -9.86
N GLY A 145 -5.45 1.95 -9.92
CA GLY A 145 -4.97 2.75 -8.79
C GLY A 145 -3.45 2.67 -8.53
N MET A 146 -2.69 1.98 -9.38
CA MET A 146 -1.23 2.05 -9.42
C MET A 146 -0.79 3.02 -10.51
N TYR A 147 0.32 3.73 -10.27
CA TYR A 147 0.82 4.77 -11.17
C TYR A 147 2.14 4.34 -11.80
N ALA A 148 2.27 4.51 -13.11
CA ALA A 148 3.50 4.19 -13.85
C ALA A 148 4.71 4.99 -13.34
N THR A 149 4.47 6.25 -12.93
CA THR A 149 5.49 7.12 -12.35
C THR A 149 6.13 6.52 -11.09
N THR A 150 5.39 5.76 -10.27
CA THR A 150 5.96 5.09 -9.09
C THR A 150 7.01 4.05 -9.49
N LEU A 151 6.74 3.24 -10.52
CA LEU A 151 7.70 2.24 -11.02
C LEU A 151 8.89 2.92 -11.72
N LEU A 152 8.60 3.90 -12.57
CA LEU A 152 9.63 4.62 -13.31
C LEU A 152 10.56 5.40 -12.39
N ARG A 153 10.07 5.99 -11.30
CA ARG A 153 10.91 6.66 -10.29
C ARG A 153 11.92 5.68 -9.67
N ASP A 154 11.52 4.44 -9.42
CA ASP A 154 12.40 3.42 -8.84
C ASP A 154 13.47 2.93 -9.82
N ILE A 155 13.14 2.88 -11.12
CA ILE A 155 14.08 2.51 -12.18
C ILE A 155 15.05 3.66 -12.51
N VAL A 156 14.54 4.87 -12.69
CA VAL A 156 15.31 6.05 -13.09
C VAL A 156 16.14 6.60 -11.93
N LYS A 157 15.61 6.50 -10.70
CA LYS A 157 16.20 7.08 -9.48
C LYS A 157 16.58 8.57 -9.64
N PRO A 158 15.59 9.43 -9.96
CA PRO A 158 15.82 10.86 -10.15
C PRO A 158 16.38 11.51 -8.88
N GLU A 159 17.26 12.50 -9.05
CA GLU A 159 17.80 13.32 -7.95
C GLU A 159 16.73 14.26 -7.40
N ASP A 160 15.90 14.83 -8.28
CA ASP A 160 14.75 15.67 -7.95
C ASP A 160 13.49 15.10 -8.62
N PRO A 161 12.74 14.21 -7.94
CA PRO A 161 11.58 13.55 -8.54
C PRO A 161 10.51 14.53 -9.06
N PRO A 162 10.06 15.54 -8.29
CA PRO A 162 9.10 16.52 -8.80
C PRO A 162 9.58 17.28 -10.05
N ALA A 163 10.85 17.73 -10.08
CA ALA A 163 11.37 18.45 -11.24
C ALA A 163 11.55 17.54 -12.47
N GLN A 164 11.74 16.24 -12.26
CA GLN A 164 11.92 15.23 -13.30
C GLN A 164 10.61 14.53 -13.70
N GLY A 165 9.45 15.01 -13.24
CA GLY A 165 8.12 14.56 -13.67
C GLY A 165 7.53 13.38 -12.89
N PHE A 166 7.95 13.18 -11.64
CA PHE A 166 7.50 12.11 -10.74
C PHE A 166 6.69 12.59 -9.55
#